data_AF-E4LHP8-F1
#
_entry.id   AF-E4LHP8-F1
#
_cell.length_a   1.000
_cell.length_b   1.000
_cell.length_c   1.000
_cell.angle_alpha   90.00
_cell.angle_beta   90.00
_cell.angle_gamma   90.00
#
_symmetry.space_group_name_H-M   'P 1'
#
loop_
_entity.id
_entity.type
_entity.pdbx_description
1 polymer ?
#
loop_
_entity_poly.entity_id
_entity_poly.type
_entity_poly.pdbx_seq_one_letter_code
_entity_poly.pdbx_strand_id
1 'polypeptide(L)'
;MNSYDFVFLLSCQEIIKKEHLRLNRHNLVVHASALPQGKGWSPLTWQILEGKSRIPVTLFEAAEHVDAGRIYLQEELSFDGTELIDELRAAVGEATCSLCLAFMRDYPHILQKARAQEGAESFYPRRRPEDSRLDLDQTLRAQINLLRVVDNERYPAFFDWKGKRYRLLIQKDESSPE
;
A
#
# COMPACT_ATOMS: atom_id res chain seq x y z
N MET A 1 -19.66 -21.97 12.48
CA MET A 1 -18.69 -21.06 11.84
C MET A 1 -17.74 -21.92 11.04
N ASN A 2 -17.41 -21.51 9.81
CA ASN A 2 -16.48 -22.26 8.97
C ASN A 2 -15.04 -21.99 9.44
N SER A 3 -14.20 -23.01 9.37
CA SER A 3 -12.76 -22.90 9.56
C SER A 3 -12.07 -23.09 8.21
N TYR A 4 -10.99 -22.36 7.97
CA TYR A 4 -10.24 -22.39 6.73
C TYR A 4 -8.74 -22.55 7.01
N ASP A 5 -8.03 -23.22 6.10
CA ASP A 5 -6.57 -23.34 6.21
C ASP A 5 -5.87 -22.00 5.98
N PHE A 6 -6.28 -21.26 4.94
CA PHE A 6 -5.70 -19.96 4.60
C PHE A 6 -6.80 -18.92 4.38
N VAL A 7 -6.69 -17.78 5.04
CA VAL A 7 -7.51 -16.59 4.81
C VAL A 7 -6.59 -15.45 4.42
N PHE A 8 -6.77 -14.89 3.22
CA PHE A 8 -6.04 -13.72 2.76
C PHE A 8 -6.86 -12.45 3.03
N LEU A 9 -6.35 -11.58 3.89
CA LEU A 9 -6.95 -10.32 4.30
C LEU A 9 -6.39 -9.18 3.44
N LEU A 10 -6.87 -9.07 2.19
CA LEU A 10 -6.36 -8.12 1.21
C LEU A 10 -7.15 -6.81 1.28
N SER A 11 -6.45 -5.68 1.54
CA SER A 11 -7.08 -4.35 1.68
C SER A 11 -8.21 -4.30 2.70
N CYS A 12 -8.13 -5.09 3.77
CA CYS A 12 -9.11 -5.09 4.85
C CYS A 12 -8.99 -3.79 5.66
N GLN A 13 -10.09 -3.07 5.81
CA GLN A 13 -10.12 -1.77 6.52
C GLN A 13 -10.46 -1.92 8.01
N GLU A 14 -10.86 -3.12 8.43
CA GLU A 14 -11.27 -3.42 9.79
C GLU A 14 -10.20 -4.24 10.51
N ILE A 15 -10.01 -3.94 11.79
CA ILE A 15 -9.18 -4.77 12.65
C ILE A 15 -9.95 -6.05 12.95
N ILE A 16 -9.45 -7.18 12.44
CA ILE A 16 -10.06 -8.48 12.67
C ILE A 16 -9.86 -8.89 14.13
N LYS A 17 -10.96 -9.12 14.84
CA LYS A 17 -10.93 -9.49 16.25
C LYS A 17 -10.25 -10.85 16.45
N LYS A 18 -9.63 -11.01 17.61
CA LYS A 18 -8.89 -12.22 18.00
C LYS A 18 -9.74 -13.50 17.92
N GLU A 19 -11.03 -13.43 18.25
CA GLU A 19 -11.93 -14.58 18.10
C GLU A 19 -12.05 -15.07 16.66
N HIS A 20 -11.98 -14.18 15.67
CA HIS A 20 -12.09 -14.51 14.25
C HIS A 20 -10.77 -15.02 13.69
N LEU A 21 -9.64 -14.43 14.10
CA LEU A 21 -8.31 -14.92 13.70
C LEU A 21 -8.09 -16.38 14.12
N ARG A 22 -8.63 -16.77 15.30
CA ARG A 22 -8.54 -18.15 15.83
C ARG A 22 -9.36 -19.19 15.05
N LEU A 23 -10.26 -18.77 14.17
CA LEU A 23 -11.08 -19.71 13.37
C LEU A 23 -10.28 -20.35 12.23
N ASN A 24 -9.18 -19.72 11.82
CA ASN A 24 -8.41 -20.11 10.65
C ASN A 24 -7.01 -20.56 11.07
N ARG A 25 -6.41 -21.44 10.27
CA ARG A 25 -5.03 -21.89 10.52
C ARG A 25 -4.01 -20.77 10.23
N HIS A 26 -4.23 -20.00 9.16
CA HIS A 26 -3.49 -18.80 8.83
C HIS A 26 -4.40 -17.66 8.38
N ASN A 27 -4.05 -16.46 8.78
CA ASN A 27 -4.68 -15.19 8.42
C ASN A 27 -3.58 -14.30 7.83
N LEU A 28 -3.45 -14.30 6.52
CA LEU A 28 -2.34 -13.72 5.80
C LEU A 28 -2.70 -12.32 5.33
N VAL A 29 -1.83 -11.35 5.58
CA VAL A 29 -2.01 -9.96 5.18
C VAL A 29 -0.87 -9.58 4.24
N VAL A 30 -1.20 -8.86 3.16
CA VAL A 30 -0.21 -8.22 2.31
C VAL A 30 -0.23 -6.72 2.54
N HIS A 31 0.95 -6.15 2.79
CA HIS A 31 1.12 -4.74 3.11
C HIS A 31 2.33 -4.16 2.38
N ALA A 32 2.14 -3.05 1.68
CA ALA A 32 3.15 -2.46 0.81
C ALA A 32 4.16 -1.59 1.59
N SER A 33 4.78 -2.13 2.63
CA SER A 33 5.89 -1.48 3.36
C SER A 33 6.90 -2.49 3.91
N ALA A 34 7.98 -1.98 4.49
CA ALA A 34 9.14 -2.77 4.90
C ALA A 34 8.96 -3.53 6.22
N LEU A 35 7.89 -3.24 6.97
CA LEU A 35 7.50 -3.76 8.29
C LEU A 35 8.66 -4.16 9.23
N PRO A 36 8.89 -3.42 10.35
CA PRO A 36 7.89 -2.64 11.08
C PRO A 36 7.79 -1.16 10.65
N GLN A 37 8.53 -0.73 9.64
CA GLN A 37 8.40 0.62 9.08
C GLN A 37 7.21 0.68 8.12
N GLY A 38 6.42 1.75 8.23
CA GLY A 38 5.29 2.03 7.35
C GLY A 38 4.06 1.18 7.66
N LYS A 39 3.77 0.90 8.93
CA LYS A 39 2.50 0.32 9.38
C LYS A 39 1.33 1.28 9.12
N GLY A 40 0.10 0.80 9.16
CA GLY A 40 -1.10 1.64 9.10
C GLY A 40 -1.61 1.83 7.68
N TRP A 41 -1.91 3.07 7.29
CA TRP A 41 -2.75 3.32 6.10
C TRP A 41 -1.94 3.65 4.85
N SER A 42 -2.38 3.11 3.70
CA SER A 42 -1.92 3.49 2.36
C SER A 42 -0.40 3.63 2.22
N PRO A 43 0.40 2.63 2.66
CA PRO A 43 1.86 2.75 2.69
C PRO A 43 2.49 2.98 1.31
N LEU A 44 1.91 2.40 0.24
CA LEU A 44 2.32 2.69 -1.13
C LEU A 44 2.27 4.20 -1.41
N THR A 45 1.11 4.82 -1.17
CA THR A 45 0.88 6.25 -1.44
C THR A 45 1.84 7.13 -0.65
N TRP A 46 2.01 6.88 0.65
CA TRP A 46 2.91 7.69 1.47
C TRP A 46 4.36 7.57 1.03
N GLN A 47 4.82 6.37 0.68
CA GLN A 47 6.20 6.18 0.22
C GLN A 47 6.47 6.88 -1.11
N ILE A 48 5.49 6.91 -2.03
CA ILE A 48 5.60 7.71 -3.26
C ILE A 48 5.65 9.22 -2.92
N LEU A 49 4.82 9.69 -1.98
CA LEU A 49 4.85 11.08 -1.51
C LEU A 49 6.19 11.47 -0.87
N GLU A 50 6.85 10.53 -0.18
CA GLU A 50 8.21 10.68 0.36
C GLU A 50 9.30 10.64 -0.73
N GLY A 51 8.94 10.41 -1.99
CA GLY A 51 9.88 10.32 -3.10
C GLY A 51 10.62 8.99 -3.22
N LYS A 52 10.13 7.92 -2.57
CA LYS A 52 10.70 6.58 -2.72
C LYS A 52 10.33 6.01 -4.08
N SER A 53 11.33 5.43 -4.75
CA SER A 53 11.17 4.65 -5.99
C SER A 53 11.20 3.15 -5.75
N ARG A 54 11.67 2.70 -4.57
CA ARG A 54 11.71 1.29 -4.17
C ARG A 54 10.75 1.06 -3.03
N ILE A 55 9.76 0.20 -3.23
CA ILE A 55 8.69 -0.04 -2.27
C ILE A 55 8.61 -1.53 -1.97
N PRO A 56 8.95 -1.96 -0.74
CA PRO A 56 8.76 -3.34 -0.34
C PRO A 56 7.28 -3.68 -0.18
N VAL A 57 6.91 -4.91 -0.56
CA VAL A 57 5.60 -5.52 -0.32
C VAL A 57 5.81 -6.76 0.52
N THR A 58 5.15 -6.79 1.67
CA THR A 58 5.36 -7.78 2.72
C THR A 58 4.12 -8.63 2.92
N LEU A 59 4.30 -9.96 2.88
CA LEU A 59 3.31 -10.93 3.33
C LEU A 59 3.63 -11.36 4.76
N PHE A 60 2.68 -11.20 5.67
CA PHE A 60 2.86 -11.52 7.08
C PHE A 60 1.59 -12.15 7.68
N GLU A 61 1.76 -12.82 8.83
CA GLU A 61 0.66 -13.38 9.61
C GLU A 61 -0.05 -12.26 10.38
N ALA A 62 -1.38 -12.17 10.33
CA ALA A 62 -2.14 -11.22 11.13
C ALA A 62 -1.91 -11.49 12.63
N ALA A 63 -1.76 -10.40 13.39
CA ALA A 63 -1.60 -10.45 14.84
C ALA A 63 -2.65 -9.55 15.52
N GLU A 64 -2.69 -9.59 16.85
CA GLU A 64 -3.59 -8.75 17.65
C GLU A 64 -3.31 -7.24 17.47
N HIS A 65 -2.06 -6.89 17.22
CA HIS A 65 -1.65 -5.53 16.89
C HIS A 65 -1.56 -5.35 15.37
N VAL A 66 -1.95 -4.15 14.92
CA VAL A 66 -1.91 -3.76 13.50
C VAL A 66 -0.50 -3.96 12.94
N ASP A 67 -0.44 -4.68 11.82
CA ASP A 67 0.77 -4.93 11.04
C ASP A 67 1.99 -5.43 11.85
N ALA A 68 1.76 -6.22 12.90
CA ALA A 68 2.80 -6.59 13.87
C ALA A 68 3.21 -8.07 13.86
N GLY A 69 2.60 -8.90 13.00
CA GLY A 69 2.88 -10.33 13.00
C GLY A 69 4.13 -10.74 12.21
N ARG A 70 4.39 -12.05 12.19
CA ARG A 70 5.61 -12.62 11.58
C ARG A 70 5.58 -12.46 10.07
N ILE A 71 6.70 -12.04 9.50
CA ILE A 71 6.87 -11.91 8.04
C ILE A 71 7.21 -13.27 7.46
N TYR A 72 6.50 -13.65 6.39
CA TYR A 72 6.79 -14.85 5.61
C TYR A 72 7.61 -14.55 4.36
N LEU A 73 7.21 -13.52 3.62
CA LEU A 73 7.81 -13.14 2.34
C LEU A 73 7.85 -11.62 2.21
N GLN A 74 8.84 -11.12 1.49
CA GLN A 74 8.96 -9.72 1.14
C GLN A 74 9.60 -9.63 -0.25
N GLU A 75 9.03 -8.82 -1.12
CA GLU A 75 9.60 -8.47 -2.43
C GLU A 75 9.66 -6.94 -2.58
N GLU A 76 10.50 -6.44 -3.48
CA GLU A 76 10.69 -5.00 -3.71
C GLU A 76 10.18 -4.62 -5.10
N LEU A 77 9.24 -3.68 -5.15
CA LEU A 77 8.82 -3.03 -6.39
C LEU A 77 9.73 -1.85 -6.69
N SER A 78 10.00 -1.61 -7.98
CA SER A 78 10.76 -0.47 -8.47
C SER A 78 9.90 0.39 -9.40
N PHE A 79 9.90 1.69 -9.16
CA PHE A 79 9.14 2.70 -9.89
C PHE A 79 10.09 3.76 -10.46
N ASP A 80 9.89 4.17 -11.69
CA ASP A 80 10.75 5.12 -12.39
C ASP A 80 10.35 6.59 -12.16
N GLY A 81 9.17 6.84 -11.58
CA GLY A 81 8.68 8.18 -11.31
C GLY A 81 7.58 8.66 -12.26
N THR A 82 7.21 7.86 -13.26
CA THR A 82 6.21 8.23 -14.27
C THR A 82 4.82 7.66 -13.99
N GLU A 83 4.73 6.67 -13.11
CA GLU A 83 3.51 5.91 -12.84
C GLU A 83 2.46 6.78 -12.17
N LEU A 84 1.21 6.65 -12.63
CA LEU A 84 0.02 7.15 -11.95
C LEU A 84 -0.60 6.07 -11.05
N ILE A 85 -1.55 6.48 -10.22
CA ILE A 85 -2.11 5.65 -9.12
C ILE A 85 -2.60 4.27 -9.58
N ASP A 86 -3.15 4.13 -10.78
CA ASP A 86 -3.66 2.86 -11.27
C ASP A 86 -2.53 1.90 -11.65
N GLU A 87 -1.44 2.40 -12.24
CA GLU A 87 -0.23 1.62 -12.52
C GLU A 87 0.46 1.20 -11.20
N LEU A 88 0.55 2.12 -10.24
CA LEU A 88 1.09 1.83 -8.90
C LEU A 88 0.27 0.74 -8.19
N ARG A 89 -1.07 0.81 -8.27
CA ARG A 89 -1.97 -0.19 -7.69
C ARG A 89 -1.89 -1.52 -8.43
N ALA A 90 -1.78 -1.51 -9.75
CA ALA A 90 -1.62 -2.72 -10.55
C ALA A 90 -0.36 -3.48 -10.14
N ALA A 91 0.78 -2.79 -10.04
CA ALA A 91 2.05 -3.39 -9.59
C ALA A 91 1.94 -4.01 -8.18
N VAL A 92 1.30 -3.32 -7.23
CA VAL A 92 1.06 -3.88 -5.89
C VAL A 92 0.07 -5.06 -5.93
N GLY A 93 -0.92 -5.03 -6.82
CA GLY A 93 -1.86 -6.13 -7.02
C GLY A 93 -1.17 -7.39 -7.55
N GLU A 94 -0.29 -7.25 -8.53
CA GLU A 94 0.54 -8.34 -9.06
C GLU A 94 1.45 -8.93 -7.98
N ALA A 95 2.14 -8.06 -7.23
CA ALA A 95 2.97 -8.45 -6.09
C ALA A 95 2.18 -9.22 -5.03
N THR A 96 0.99 -8.73 -4.71
CA THR A 96 0.07 -9.37 -3.76
C THR A 96 -0.26 -10.80 -4.20
N CYS A 97 -0.65 -10.99 -5.45
CA CYS A 97 -0.94 -12.31 -6.01
C CYS A 97 0.30 -13.21 -6.00
N SER A 98 1.46 -12.69 -6.41
CA SER A 98 2.76 -13.39 -6.41
C SER A 98 3.08 -13.95 -5.02
N LEU A 99 3.05 -13.09 -3.99
CA LEU A 99 3.37 -13.46 -2.61
C LEU A 99 2.39 -14.51 -2.05
N CYS A 100 1.09 -14.34 -2.29
CA CYS A 100 0.06 -15.29 -1.83
C CYS A 100 0.27 -16.68 -2.45
N LEU A 101 0.52 -16.75 -3.76
CA LEU A 101 0.78 -18.00 -4.46
C LEU A 101 2.11 -18.63 -4.02
N ALA A 102 3.15 -17.82 -3.80
CA ALA A 102 4.43 -18.29 -3.31
C ALA A 102 4.33 -18.92 -1.92
N PHE A 103 3.56 -18.31 -1.00
CA PHE A 103 3.28 -18.89 0.31
C PHE A 103 2.59 -20.24 0.19
N MET A 104 1.51 -20.32 -0.60
CA MET A 104 0.77 -21.58 -0.77
C MET A 104 1.62 -22.69 -1.37
N ARG A 105 2.48 -22.36 -2.34
CA ARG A 105 3.37 -23.31 -3.02
C ARG A 105 4.46 -23.86 -2.09
N ASP A 106 5.00 -23.04 -1.20
CA ASP A 106 6.09 -23.42 -0.28
C ASP A 106 5.56 -23.94 1.07
N TYR A 107 4.25 -24.02 1.27
CA TYR A 107 3.64 -24.50 2.50
C TYR A 107 3.82 -26.04 2.67
N PRO A 108 4.22 -26.55 3.86
CA PRO A 108 4.45 -25.85 5.13
C PRO A 108 5.89 -25.37 5.37
N HIS A 109 6.83 -25.57 4.42
CA HIS A 109 8.24 -25.20 4.59
C HIS A 109 8.44 -23.69 4.83
N ILE A 110 7.59 -22.85 4.22
CA ILE A 110 7.60 -21.40 4.41
C ILE A 110 7.48 -20.98 5.89
N LEU A 111 6.82 -21.79 6.72
CA LEU A 111 6.66 -21.50 8.15
C LEU A 111 8.00 -21.49 8.89
N GLN A 112 8.99 -22.26 8.43
CA GLN A 112 10.34 -22.28 9.00
C GLN A 112 11.14 -21.04 8.62
N LYS A 113 10.76 -20.35 7.53
CA LYS A 113 11.38 -19.10 7.06
C LYS A 113 10.74 -17.86 7.69
N ALA A 114 9.63 -18.02 8.42
CA ALA A 114 8.94 -16.92 9.06
C ALA A 114 9.87 -16.22 10.06
N ARG A 115 9.95 -14.89 9.98
CA ARG A 115 10.79 -14.07 10.87
C ARG A 115 9.97 -13.08 11.68
N ALA A 116 10.46 -12.75 12.88
CA ALA A 116 9.92 -11.62 13.63
C ALA A 116 10.25 -10.31 12.90
N GLN A 117 9.42 -9.29 13.11
CA GLN A 117 9.76 -7.93 12.72
C GLN A 117 10.81 -7.38 13.68
N GLU A 118 11.82 -6.68 13.16
CA GLU A 118 12.92 -6.11 13.94
C GLU A 118 13.16 -4.66 13.52
N GLY A 119 13.61 -3.83 14.46
CA GLY A 119 13.91 -2.41 14.23
C GLY A 119 12.80 -1.45 14.68
N ALA A 120 12.96 -0.18 14.32
CA ALA A 120 12.06 0.89 14.72
C ALA A 120 10.73 0.86 13.94
N GLU A 121 9.63 1.06 14.66
CA GLU A 121 8.31 1.15 14.05
C GLU A 121 8.03 2.56 13.50
N SER A 122 7.26 2.63 12.42
CA SER A 122 6.66 3.88 11.94
C SER A 122 5.26 3.65 11.41
N PHE A 123 4.41 4.68 11.49
CA PHE A 123 2.99 4.57 11.17
C PHE A 123 2.57 5.66 10.19
N TYR A 124 1.89 5.25 9.13
CA TYR A 124 1.27 6.13 8.17
C TYR A 124 -0.17 6.45 8.58
N PRO A 125 -0.54 7.74 8.67
CA PRO A 125 -1.89 8.13 8.98
C PRO A 125 -2.81 7.89 7.79
N ARG A 126 -4.11 7.74 8.07
CA ARG A 126 -5.13 7.68 7.02
C ARG A 126 -5.19 9.00 6.27
N ARG A 127 -5.00 8.96 4.94
CA ARG A 127 -5.23 10.12 4.07
C ARG A 127 -6.70 10.54 4.06
N ARG A 128 -6.92 11.84 3.94
CA ARG A 128 -8.19 12.55 3.81
C ARG A 128 -8.22 13.28 2.47
N PRO A 129 -9.41 13.70 1.99
CA PRO A 129 -9.50 14.49 0.77
C PRO A 129 -8.56 15.70 0.75
N GLU A 130 -8.37 16.40 1.87
CA GLU A 130 -7.49 17.57 1.97
C GLU A 130 -6.01 17.24 1.71
N ASP A 131 -5.57 15.98 1.91
CA ASP A 131 -4.21 15.55 1.57
C ASP A 131 -3.98 15.45 0.05
N SER A 132 -4.99 15.72 -0.77
CA SER A 132 -4.89 15.87 -2.24
C SER A 132 -4.80 17.35 -2.66
N ARG A 133 -4.64 18.28 -1.72
CA ARG A 133 -4.55 19.72 -2.03
C ARG A 133 -3.22 20.08 -2.66
N LEU A 134 -3.29 20.74 -3.82
CA LEU A 134 -2.16 21.39 -4.47
C LEU A 134 -1.93 22.78 -3.87
N ASP A 135 -0.66 23.11 -3.71
CA ASP A 135 -0.17 24.42 -3.36
C ASP A 135 0.10 25.22 -4.65
N LEU A 136 -0.54 26.38 -4.80
CA LEU A 136 -0.40 27.23 -5.98
C LEU A 136 0.96 27.93 -6.05
N ASP A 137 1.65 28.06 -4.92
CA ASP A 137 2.96 28.72 -4.86
C ASP A 137 4.12 27.73 -5.12
N GLN A 138 3.81 26.44 -5.24
CA GLN A 138 4.79 25.39 -5.56
C GLN A 138 4.77 25.02 -7.04
N THR A 139 5.95 24.69 -7.58
CA THR A 139 6.08 24.18 -8.95
C THR A 139 5.39 22.83 -9.12
N LEU A 140 4.95 22.52 -10.34
CA LEU A 140 4.43 21.18 -10.68
C LEU A 140 5.44 20.07 -10.35
N ARG A 141 6.72 20.31 -10.59
CA ARG A 141 7.80 19.35 -10.29
C ARG A 141 7.84 19.00 -8.80
N ALA A 142 7.70 19.98 -7.91
CA ALA A 142 7.72 19.75 -6.47
C ALA A 142 6.52 18.90 -6.00
N GLN A 143 5.42 18.94 -6.74
CA GLN A 143 4.17 18.27 -6.40
C GLN A 143 3.88 17.05 -7.29
N ILE A 144 4.84 16.61 -8.10
CA ILE A 144 4.60 15.52 -9.07
C ILE A 144 4.20 14.23 -8.37
N ASN A 145 4.79 13.91 -7.22
CA ASN A 145 4.41 12.72 -6.45
C ASN A 145 2.99 12.82 -5.88
N LEU A 146 2.54 14.02 -5.52
CA LEU A 146 1.14 14.23 -5.15
C LEU A 146 0.23 13.95 -6.33
N LEU A 147 0.56 14.49 -7.50
CA LEU A 147 -0.18 14.25 -8.74
C LEU A 147 -0.18 12.77 -9.14
N ARG A 148 0.93 12.04 -8.95
CA ARG A 148 1.03 10.60 -9.25
C ARG A 148 0.09 9.74 -8.41
N VAL A 149 -0.18 10.14 -7.16
CA VAL A 149 -0.95 9.30 -6.22
C VAL A 149 -2.42 9.68 -6.07
N VAL A 150 -2.88 10.79 -6.67
CA VAL A 150 -4.31 11.13 -6.66
C VAL A 150 -5.09 10.23 -7.61
N ASP A 151 -6.36 10.05 -7.28
CA ASP A 151 -7.33 9.30 -8.07
C ASP A 151 -8.35 10.31 -8.60
N ASN A 152 -8.47 10.43 -9.93
CA ASN A 152 -9.26 11.44 -10.61
C ASN A 152 -10.76 11.41 -10.23
N GLU A 153 -11.26 10.26 -9.77
CA GLU A 153 -12.66 10.10 -9.37
C GLU A 153 -12.83 10.20 -7.86
N ARG A 154 -12.05 9.41 -7.11
CA ARG A 154 -12.29 9.17 -5.69
C ARG A 154 -11.70 10.25 -4.79
N TYR A 155 -10.52 10.76 -5.12
CA TYR A 155 -9.81 11.76 -4.31
C TYR A 155 -8.91 12.66 -5.19
N PRO A 156 -9.51 13.40 -6.13
CA PRO A 156 -8.75 14.16 -7.13
C PRO A 156 -7.89 15.24 -6.49
N ALA A 157 -6.82 15.61 -7.19
CA ALA A 157 -6.06 16.80 -6.84
C ALA A 157 -6.96 18.05 -6.94
N PHE A 158 -6.79 19.00 -6.04
CA PHE A 158 -7.56 20.23 -6.06
C PHE A 158 -6.77 21.41 -5.52
N PHE A 159 -7.17 22.62 -5.86
CA PHE A 159 -6.66 23.85 -5.25
C PHE A 159 -7.79 24.87 -5.06
N ASP A 160 -7.58 25.84 -4.18
CA ASP A 160 -8.52 26.92 -3.92
C ASP A 160 -7.94 28.24 -4.47
N TRP A 161 -8.70 28.95 -5.30
CA TRP A 161 -8.33 30.26 -5.85
C TRP A 161 -9.49 31.25 -5.70
N LYS A 162 -9.22 32.39 -5.05
CA LYS A 162 -10.21 33.45 -4.78
C LYS A 162 -11.53 32.90 -4.18
N GLY A 163 -11.43 31.98 -3.22
CA GLY A 163 -12.58 31.38 -2.54
C GLY A 163 -13.37 30.36 -3.38
N LYS A 164 -12.84 29.93 -4.53
CA LYS A 164 -13.42 28.87 -5.36
C LYS A 164 -12.48 27.68 -5.44
N ARG A 165 -13.05 26.48 -5.37
CA ARG A 165 -12.30 25.21 -5.47
C ARG A 165 -12.29 24.71 -6.90
N TYR A 166 -11.12 24.30 -7.35
CA TYR A 166 -10.89 23.72 -8.67
C TYR A 166 -10.31 22.32 -8.50
N ARG A 167 -10.73 21.38 -9.35
CA ARG A 167 -10.12 20.05 -9.44
C ARG A 167 -9.16 20.04 -10.61
N LEU A 168 -8.04 19.37 -10.43
CA LEU A 168 -7.07 19.10 -11.48
C LEU A 168 -7.04 17.59 -11.72
N LEU A 169 -7.30 17.19 -12.96
CA LEU A 169 -7.21 15.81 -13.39
C LEU A 169 -5.87 15.60 -14.08
N ILE A 170 -5.23 14.47 -13.80
CA ILE A 170 -3.97 14.08 -14.42
C ILE A 170 -4.17 12.78 -15.20
N GLN A 171 -3.66 12.74 -16.41
CA GLN A 171 -3.66 11.56 -17.27
C GLN A 171 -2.39 11.59 -18.11
N LYS A 172 -1.86 10.41 -18.44
CA LYS A 172 -0.80 10.29 -19.44
C LYS A 172 -1.38 10.61 -20.81
N ASP A 173 -0.60 11.32 -21.63
CA ASP A 173 -0.94 11.58 -23.01
C ASP A 173 -0.33 10.49 -23.89
N GLU A 174 -1.15 9.48 -24.19
CA GLU A 174 -0.77 8.33 -25.02
C GLU A 174 -0.53 8.69 -26.50
N SER A 175 -0.77 9.95 -26.90
CA SER A 175 -0.52 10.42 -28.27
C SER A 175 0.91 10.90 -28.52
N SER A 176 1.70 11.07 -27.46
CA SER A 176 3.12 11.44 -27.56
C SER A 176 4.00 10.18 -27.62
N PRO A 177 4.75 9.94 -28.71
CA PRO A 177 5.69 8.82 -28.77
C PRO A 177 6.84 9.01 -27.76
N GLU A 178 7.30 7.90 -27.18
CA GLU A 178 8.51 7.81 -26.36
C GLU A 178 9.79 8.27 -27.08
#